data_AF-A0A973DD97-F1
#
_entry.id   AF-A0A973DD97-F1
#
_cell.length_a   1.000
_cell.length_b   1.000
_cell.length_c   1.000
_cell.angle_alpha   90.00
_cell.angle_beta   90.00
_cell.angle_gamma   90.00
#
_symmetry.space_group_name_H-M   'P 1'
#
loop_
_entity.id
_entity.type
_entity.pdbx_description
1 polymer ?
#
loop_
_entity_poly.entity_id
_entity_poly.type
_entity_poly.pdbx_seq_one_letter_code
_entity_poly.pdbx_strand_id
1 'polypeptide(L)'
;MIESHYSFAQVSYDHMVERYKKHEDKNIPRIQKNPRLGLYTQFTRNIIDSFPMEAIQNPNSYHAWLYVIRASQLGHGIFQSNAHDGQPFPFFYDDEYLEVTG
;
A
#
# COMPACT_ATOMS: atom_id res chain seq x y z
N MET A 1 -7.90 4.39 34.27
CA MET A 1 -7.26 4.59 32.96
C MET A 1 -6.28 3.46 32.80
N ILE A 2 -6.56 2.49 31.93
CA ILE A 2 -5.62 1.37 31.71
C ILE A 2 -4.55 1.92 30.79
N GLU A 3 -3.38 2.22 31.34
CA GLU A 3 -2.19 2.44 30.52
C GLU A 3 -1.90 1.12 29.82
N SER A 4 -2.08 1.11 28.50
CA SER A 4 -1.74 -0.03 27.66
C SER A 4 -0.23 -0.27 27.78
N HIS A 5 0.18 -1.19 28.64
CA HIS A 5 1.54 -1.72 28.71
C HIS A 5 1.94 -2.51 27.45
N TYR A 6 1.04 -2.64 26.47
CA TYR A 6 1.37 -3.15 25.15
C TYR A 6 2.06 -2.06 24.33
N SER A 7 3.36 -1.88 24.58
CA SER A 7 4.28 -1.35 23.59
C SER A 7 4.39 -2.38 22.44
N PHE A 8 3.38 -2.49 21.59
CA PHE A 8 3.54 -3.22 20.32
C PHE A 8 4.62 -2.47 19.54
N ALA A 9 5.86 -2.96 19.64
CA ALA A 9 7.05 -2.14 19.87
C ALA A 9 7.18 -0.93 18.93
N GLN A 10 7.48 0.25 19.49
CA GLN A 10 7.92 1.42 18.72
C GLN A 10 8.95 1.02 17.64
N VAL A 11 9.84 0.08 17.98
CA VAL A 11 10.81 -0.56 17.06
C VAL A 11 10.14 -1.17 15.82
N SER A 12 9.05 -1.91 15.97
CA SER A 12 8.31 -2.51 14.85
C SER A 12 7.68 -1.44 13.96
N TYR A 13 7.18 -0.36 14.56
CA TYR A 13 6.65 0.79 13.82
C TYR A 13 7.76 1.52 13.06
N ASP A 14 8.89 1.82 13.71
CA ASP A 14 10.04 2.48 13.09
C ASP A 14 10.57 1.65 11.92
N HIS A 15 10.68 0.32 12.10
CA HIS A 15 11.03 -0.61 11.03
C HIS A 15 10.03 -0.59 9.87
N MET A 16 8.72 -0.55 10.16
CA MET A 16 7.68 -0.45 9.13
C MET A 16 7.85 0.84 8.33
N VAL A 17 8.03 1.98 8.99
CA VAL A 17 8.23 3.30 8.35
C VAL A 17 9.50 3.33 7.49
N GLU A 18 10.62 2.84 8.00
CA GLU A 18 11.88 2.78 7.24
C GLU A 18 11.73 1.92 5.99
N ARG A 19 11.13 0.73 6.16
CA ARG A 19 10.84 -0.18 5.05
C ARG A 19 9.92 0.50 4.05
N TYR A 20 8.87 1.19 4.51
CA TYR A 20 7.92 1.95 3.68
C TYR A 20 8.66 2.88 2.73
N LYS A 21 9.41 3.83 3.29
CA LYS A 21 10.21 4.83 2.56
C LYS A 21 11.17 4.20 1.57
N LYS A 22 11.93 3.17 1.99
CA LYS A 22 12.93 2.49 1.14
C LYS A 22 12.35 1.89 -0.15
N HIS A 23 11.06 1.58 -0.15
CA HIS A 23 10.42 0.87 -1.25
C HIS A 23 9.44 1.75 -2.04
N GLU A 24 9.06 2.92 -1.53
CA GLU A 24 8.06 3.81 -2.15
C GLU A 24 8.43 4.14 -3.61
N ASP A 25 9.66 4.60 -3.86
CA ASP A 25 10.16 4.93 -5.20
C ASP A 25 10.18 3.74 -6.17
N LYS A 26 10.11 2.51 -5.66
CA LYS A 26 10.15 1.28 -6.47
C LYS A 26 8.76 0.74 -6.74
N ASN A 27 7.70 1.33 -6.20
CA ASN A 27 6.34 0.82 -6.30
C ASN A 27 5.83 0.89 -7.74
N ILE A 28 5.88 2.08 -8.35
CA ILE A 28 5.39 2.29 -9.73
C ILE A 28 6.16 1.42 -10.73
N PRO A 29 7.51 1.41 -10.75
CA PRO A 29 8.26 0.53 -11.65
C PRO A 29 7.94 -0.97 -11.46
N ARG A 30 7.66 -1.42 -10.23
CA ARG A 30 7.28 -2.81 -9.96
C ARG A 30 5.90 -3.14 -10.50
N ILE A 31 4.94 -2.23 -10.34
CA ILE A 31 3.60 -2.37 -10.90
C ILE A 31 3.72 -2.47 -12.41
N GLN A 32 4.35 -1.51 -13.10
CA GLN A 32 4.48 -1.53 -14.55
C GLN A 32 5.19 -2.77 -15.11
N LYS A 33 6.22 -3.27 -14.42
CA LYS A 33 6.98 -4.46 -14.86
C LYS A 33 6.20 -5.77 -14.72
N ASN A 34 5.44 -5.93 -13.63
CA ASN A 34 4.64 -7.11 -13.38
C ASN A 34 3.40 -6.68 -12.58
N PRO A 35 2.31 -6.28 -13.25
CA PRO A 35 1.14 -5.70 -12.59
C PRO A 35 0.50 -6.64 -11.60
N ARG A 36 0.30 -7.90 -11.98
CA ARG A 36 -0.29 -8.93 -11.11
C ARG A 36 0.45 -9.06 -9.78
N LEU A 37 1.79 -9.19 -9.81
CA LEU A 37 2.59 -9.32 -8.59
C LEU A 37 2.75 -7.97 -7.87
N GLY A 38 2.98 -6.89 -8.62
CA GLY A 38 3.23 -5.55 -8.12
C GLY A 38 2.02 -5.00 -7.35
N LEU A 39 0.85 -5.04 -7.98
CA LEU A 39 -0.41 -4.58 -7.38
C LEU A 39 -0.73 -5.36 -6.12
N TYR A 40 -0.69 -6.70 -6.18
CA TYR A 40 -0.97 -7.56 -5.01
C TYR A 40 0.02 -7.33 -3.85
N THR A 41 1.31 -7.22 -4.16
CA THR A 41 2.35 -6.98 -3.14
C THR A 41 2.12 -5.64 -2.44
N GLN A 42 1.84 -4.58 -3.19
CA GLN A 42 1.60 -3.26 -2.60
C GLN A 42 0.27 -3.19 -1.86
N PHE A 43 -0.76 -3.85 -2.37
CA PHE A 43 -2.06 -3.94 -1.71
C PHE A 43 -1.90 -4.57 -0.32
N THR A 44 -1.28 -5.75 -0.28
CA THR A 44 -1.03 -6.51 0.95
C THR A 44 -0.21 -5.69 1.93
N ARG A 45 0.82 -5.01 1.44
CA ARG A 45 1.67 -4.18 2.28
C ARG A 45 0.91 -3.01 2.93
N ASN A 46 0.09 -2.30 2.17
CA ASN A 46 -0.68 -1.18 2.72
C ASN A 46 -1.69 -1.67 3.77
N ILE A 47 -2.39 -2.77 3.51
CA ILE A 47 -3.50 -3.21 4.37
C ILE A 47 -3.10 -4.13 5.53
N ILE A 48 -2.05 -4.95 5.38
CA ILE A 48 -1.60 -5.92 6.38
C ILE A 48 -0.47 -5.38 7.25
N ASP A 49 0.44 -4.57 6.69
CA ASP A 49 1.64 -4.09 7.38
C ASP A 49 1.46 -2.63 7.83
N SER A 50 1.31 -1.71 6.88
CA SER A 50 1.40 -0.27 7.15
C SER A 50 0.18 0.30 7.88
N PHE A 51 -1.05 0.03 7.41
CA PHE A 51 -2.25 0.57 8.03
C PHE A 51 -2.44 0.11 9.49
N PRO A 52 -2.38 -1.19 9.84
CA PRO A 52 -2.59 -1.62 11.21
C PRO A 52 -1.56 -1.04 12.18
N MET A 53 -0.28 -1.00 11.78
CA MET A 53 0.80 -0.45 12.60
C MET A 53 0.63 1.06 12.83
N GLU A 54 0.29 1.81 11.78
CA GLU A 54 0.03 3.25 11.86
C GLU A 54 -1.20 3.56 12.72
N ALA A 55 -2.30 2.81 12.54
CA ALA A 55 -3.53 3.03 13.28
C ALA A 55 -3.39 2.71 14.78
N ILE A 56 -2.53 1.76 15.15
CA ILE A 56 -2.22 1.44 16.55
C ILE A 56 -1.35 2.53 17.19
N GLN A 57 -0.29 2.97 16.50
CA GLN A 57 0.66 3.93 17.09
C GLN A 57 0.20 5.38 17.02
N ASN A 58 -0.40 5.77 15.90
CA ASN A 58 -0.90 7.12 15.65
C ASN A 58 -2.37 7.03 15.20
N PRO A 59 -3.31 6.77 16.12
CA PRO A 59 -4.72 6.68 15.77
C PRO A 59 -5.20 7.96 15.09
N ASN A 60 -5.94 7.82 13.99
CA ASN A 60 -6.44 8.90 13.13
C ASN A 60 -5.37 9.74 12.39
N SER A 61 -4.13 9.24 12.27
CA SER A 61 -3.11 9.94 11.49
C SER A 61 -3.48 10.03 10.01
N TYR A 62 -2.96 11.06 9.33
CA TYR A 62 -3.08 11.19 7.88
C TYR A 62 -2.55 9.95 7.14
N HIS A 63 -1.46 9.35 7.62
CA HIS A 63 -0.85 8.18 7.00
C HIS A 63 -1.74 6.94 7.09
N ALA A 64 -2.48 6.76 8.20
CA ALA A 64 -3.43 5.66 8.33
C ALA A 64 -4.49 5.75 7.23
N TRP A 65 -5.04 6.95 7.01
CA TRP A 65 -5.99 7.19 5.91
C TRP A 65 -5.36 7.00 4.53
N LEU A 66 -4.14 7.50 4.33
CA LEU A 66 -3.40 7.36 3.08
C LEU A 66 -3.21 5.88 2.70
N TYR A 67 -2.80 5.03 3.65
CA TYR A 67 -2.60 3.59 3.39
C TYR A 67 -3.90 2.89 3.00
N VAL A 68 -5.02 3.26 3.61
CA VAL A 68 -6.35 2.72 3.25
C VAL A 68 -6.76 3.14 1.85
N ILE A 69 -6.58 4.42 1.49
CA ILE A 69 -6.90 4.94 0.17
C ILE A 69 -6.05 4.25 -0.91
N ARG A 70 -4.73 4.17 -0.70
CA ARG A 70 -3.82 3.47 -1.60
C ARG A 70 -4.19 1.99 -1.74
N ALA A 71 -4.55 1.31 -0.64
CA ALA A 71 -5.03 -0.07 -0.70
C ALA A 71 -6.32 -0.21 -1.54
N SER A 72 -7.26 0.73 -1.42
CA SER A 72 -8.48 0.75 -2.24
C SER A 72 -8.17 0.90 -3.73
N GLN A 73 -7.29 1.84 -4.08
CA GLN A 73 -6.84 2.04 -5.46
C GLN A 73 -6.17 0.77 -6.01
N LEU A 74 -5.24 0.19 -5.26
CA LEU A 74 -4.54 -1.05 -5.65
C LEU A 74 -5.50 -2.23 -5.81
N GLY A 75 -6.50 -2.36 -4.92
CA GLY A 75 -7.54 -3.36 -5.05
C GLY A 75 -8.33 -3.21 -6.36
N HIS A 76 -8.70 -1.98 -6.72
CA HIS A 76 -9.33 -1.69 -8.01
C HIS A 76 -8.42 -2.05 -9.19
N GLY A 77 -7.13 -1.70 -9.11
CA GLY A 77 -6.13 -2.06 -10.12
C GLY A 77 -6.00 -3.57 -10.32
N ILE A 78 -6.10 -4.38 -9.26
CA ILE A 78 -6.08 -5.86 -9.37
C ILE A 78 -7.27 -6.35 -10.19
N PHE A 79 -8.47 -5.81 -9.95
CA PHE A 79 -9.65 -6.16 -10.75
C PHE A 79 -9.49 -5.74 -12.21
N GLN A 80 -8.98 -4.53 -12.46
CA GLN A 80 -8.74 -4.03 -13.82
C GLN A 80 -7.68 -4.85 -14.57
N SER A 81 -6.57 -5.22 -13.92
CA SER A 81 -5.53 -6.07 -14.50
C SER A 81 -6.11 -7.40 -14.96
N ASN A 82 -6.90 -8.07 -14.13
CA ASN A 82 -7.56 -9.33 -14.50
C ASN A 82 -8.59 -9.16 -15.64
N ALA A 83 -9.23 -7.99 -15.75
CA ALA A 83 -10.20 -7.70 -16.80
C ALA A 83 -9.54 -7.33 -18.15
N HIS A 84 -8.28 -6.93 -18.14
CA HIS A 84 -7.52 -6.48 -19.32
C HIS A 84 -6.28 -7.36 -19.54
N ASP A 85 -6.39 -8.69 -19.38
CA ASP A 85 -5.27 -9.63 -19.52
C ASP A 85 -4.51 -9.42 -20.84
N GLY A 86 -3.23 -9.07 -20.75
CA GLY A 86 -2.35 -8.77 -21.89
C GLY A 86 -2.64 -7.43 -22.61
N GLN A 87 -3.57 -6.61 -22.11
CA GLN A 87 -3.97 -5.34 -22.70
C GLN A 87 -3.63 -4.16 -21.76
N PRO A 88 -3.26 -3.00 -22.31
CA PRO A 88 -3.03 -1.80 -21.50
C PRO A 88 -4.35 -1.26 -20.92
N PHE A 89 -4.30 -0.73 -19.70
CA PHE A 89 -5.40 -0.03 -19.06
C PHE A 89 -4.87 1.16 -18.23
N PRO A 90 -5.67 2.23 -18.08
CA PRO A 90 -5.33 3.34 -17.20
C PRO A 90 -5.58 2.94 -15.74
N PHE A 91 -4.55 3.06 -14.92
CA PHE A 91 -4.58 2.78 -13.48
C PHE A 91 -4.39 4.07 -12.68
N PHE A 92 -5.39 4.45 -11.88
CA PHE A 92 -5.30 5.62 -11.00
C PHE A 92 -4.66 5.24 -9.66
N TYR A 93 -3.54 5.85 -9.32
CA TYR A 93 -2.79 5.58 -8.11
C TYR A 93 -2.08 6.85 -7.62
N ASP A 94 -2.30 7.19 -6.35
CA ASP A 94 -1.61 8.32 -5.70
C ASP A 94 -1.72 9.65 -6.46
N ASP A 95 -2.95 9.98 -6.85
CA ASP A 95 -3.31 11.20 -7.60
C ASP A 95 -2.78 11.29 -9.03
N GLU A 96 -2.20 10.20 -9.56
CA GLU A 96 -1.70 10.10 -10.92
C GLU A 96 -2.34 8.95 -11.70
N TYR A 97 -2.39 9.08 -13.03
CA TYR A 97 -2.76 7.99 -13.93
C TYR A 97 -1.49 7.35 -14.51
N LEU A 98 -1.42 6.03 -14.37
CA LEU A 98 -0.34 5.19 -14.87
C LEU A 98 -0.88 4.26 -15.95
N GLU A 99 -0.11 4.04 -17.01
CA GLU A 99 -0.41 2.97 -17.98
C GLU A 99 0.18 1.65 -17.47
N VAL A 100 -0.66 0.61 -17.44
CA VAL A 100 -0.34 -0.71 -16.90
C VAL A 100 -0.92 -1.78 -17.83
N THR A 101 -0.21 -2.88 -18.08
CA THR A 101 -0.70 -4.00 -18.90
C THR A 101 -1.24 -5.12 -18.03
N GLY A 102 -2.52 -5.48 -18.19
CA GLY A 102 -3.20 -6.45 -17.32
C GLY A 102 -2.59 -7.83 -17.28
#